data_AF-A0A069DRK9-F1
#
_entry.id   AF-A0A069DRK9-F1
#
_cell.length_a   1.000
_cell.length_b   1.000
_cell.length_c   1.000
_cell.angle_alpha   90.00
_cell.angle_beta   90.00
_cell.angle_gamma   90.00
#
_symmetry.space_group_name_H-M   'P 1'
#
loop_
_entity.id
_entity.type
_entity.pdbx_description
1 polymer ?
#
loop_
_entity_poly.entity_id
_entity_poly.type
_entity_poly.pdbx_seq_one_letter_code
_entity_poly.pdbx_strand_id
1 'polypeptide(L)'
;MRLSAFEFVFIFTILNDVFQITMTMPEPLQEYFPEIGHDLTLVTWEHAVNSKEKLKKALTGDSLMLEADITLGYLEDDVTKELRPIMAHPPRNTSDLSLENFLDIFSKSGVRKGIKLDFKSREAFSHSQFILEAAFYGKDMNYPVWLNADIIKGPVNSDVEPVDADYFLSRSVTKFPVATLSVGWTTRFGDDIDKGEYTVKMIEEMTDALNRNLVTSAVTFAVRAGIAAQSYEQLSNLIGSSVPGSTLTIWSSSPNDKIDFHLLRRLIDGIGRDKVYLDLPPEMIVDLSFPIVSGTDIGKQSPLVSAALLALGSSFLAR
;
A
#
# COMPACT_ATOMS: atom_id res chain seq x y z
N MET A 1 51.19 25.70 1.50
CA MET A 1 50.09 25.12 2.28
C MET A 1 48.77 25.53 1.63
N ARG A 2 48.20 24.64 0.81
CA ARG A 2 46.80 24.58 0.36
C ARG A 2 46.73 23.37 -0.58
N LEU A 3 46.33 22.23 -0.01
CA LEU A 3 45.89 21.06 -0.77
C LEU A 3 44.43 21.32 -1.17
N SER A 4 44.13 21.24 -2.46
CA SER A 4 42.79 21.05 -2.99
C SER A 4 42.83 19.84 -3.90
N ALA A 5 42.29 18.72 -3.45
CA ALA A 5 41.97 17.58 -4.28
C ALA A 5 40.90 16.77 -3.55
N PHE A 6 39.75 16.62 -4.18
CA PHE A 6 39.10 15.35 -4.53
C PHE A 6 37.62 15.64 -4.81
N GLU A 7 37.32 15.83 -6.08
CA GLU A 7 35.97 15.67 -6.61
C GLU A 7 35.59 14.20 -6.46
N PHE A 8 34.54 13.92 -5.69
CA PHE A 8 33.93 12.60 -5.59
C PHE A 8 33.09 12.38 -6.86
N VAL A 9 33.74 11.88 -7.92
CA VAL A 9 33.04 11.32 -9.07
C VAL A 9 32.46 9.98 -8.64
N PHE A 10 31.13 9.90 -8.61
CA PHE A 10 30.35 8.70 -8.39
C PHE A 10 30.83 7.56 -9.31
N ILE A 11 31.44 6.53 -8.73
CA ILE A 11 31.67 5.25 -9.41
C ILE A 11 30.35 4.48 -9.36
N PHE A 12 29.48 4.77 -10.31
CA PHE A 12 28.23 4.04 -10.55
C PHE A 12 28.40 3.20 -11.82
N THR A 13 29.36 2.29 -11.84
CA THR A 13 29.44 1.26 -12.88
C THR A 13 30.41 0.17 -12.45
N ILE A 14 30.05 -1.08 -12.73
CA ILE A 14 30.79 -2.34 -12.47
C ILE A 14 30.50 -2.98 -11.11
N LEU A 15 29.25 -3.43 -10.92
CA LEU A 15 28.91 -4.61 -10.12
C LEU A 15 27.55 -5.22 -10.52
N ASN A 16 27.11 -5.03 -11.78
CA ASN A 16 25.84 -5.56 -12.29
C ASN A 16 25.96 -6.92 -13.02
N ASP A 17 27.16 -7.44 -13.21
CA ASP A 17 27.39 -8.57 -14.13
C ASP A 17 27.64 -9.93 -13.47
N VAL A 18 27.44 -10.07 -12.15
CA VAL A 18 27.58 -11.38 -11.47
C VAL A 18 26.48 -11.62 -10.45
N PHE A 19 25.22 -11.49 -10.85
CA PHE A 19 24.09 -12.27 -10.28
C PHE A 19 22.81 -12.10 -11.14
N GLN A 20 22.90 -12.31 -12.46
CA GLN A 20 21.71 -12.43 -13.30
C GLN A 20 21.13 -13.84 -13.18
N ILE A 21 20.59 -14.19 -12.01
CA ILE A 21 19.37 -15.00 -12.02
C ILE A 21 18.30 -13.98 -12.40
N THR A 22 17.75 -14.08 -13.61
CA THR A 22 16.59 -13.29 -14.01
C THR A 22 15.41 -13.70 -13.15
N MET A 23 15.38 -13.23 -11.90
CA MET A 23 14.17 -13.16 -11.10
C MET A 23 13.41 -11.98 -11.69
N THR A 24 12.39 -12.29 -12.49
CA THR A 24 11.46 -11.30 -13.02
C THR A 24 10.91 -10.50 -11.85
N MET A 25 11.10 -9.18 -11.89
CA MET A 25 10.43 -8.24 -11.00
C MET A 25 8.92 -8.54 -11.02
N PRO A 26 8.17 -8.29 -9.93
CA PRO A 26 6.73 -8.45 -9.96
C PRO A 26 6.17 -7.68 -11.15
N GLU A 27 5.41 -8.37 -12.01
CA GLU A 27 4.67 -7.69 -13.06
C GLU A 27 3.76 -6.65 -12.41
N PRO A 28 3.68 -5.43 -12.98
CA PRO A 28 2.74 -4.41 -12.52
C PRO A 28 1.34 -5.02 -12.38
N LEU A 29 0.63 -4.66 -11.31
CA LEU A 29 -0.68 -5.24 -11.01
C LEU A 29 -1.69 -5.06 -12.18
N GLN A 30 -1.51 -4.00 -12.98
CA GLN A 30 -2.27 -3.70 -14.18
C GLN A 30 -2.07 -4.73 -15.30
N GLU A 31 -0.92 -5.39 -15.39
CA GLU A 31 -0.68 -6.46 -16.37
C GLU A 31 -1.46 -7.72 -15.99
N TYR A 32 -1.54 -7.99 -14.68
CA TYR A 32 -2.31 -9.11 -14.14
C TYR A 32 -3.84 -8.88 -14.18
N PHE A 33 -4.28 -7.65 -13.92
CA PHE A 33 -5.66 -7.20 -13.97
C PHE A 33 -5.85 -6.09 -15.03
N PRO A 34 -5.82 -6.41 -16.34
CA PRO A 34 -5.94 -5.41 -17.40
C PRO A 34 -7.24 -4.59 -17.34
N GLU A 35 -8.28 -5.11 -16.67
CA GLU A 35 -9.54 -4.40 -16.44
C GLU A 35 -9.41 -3.10 -15.63
N ILE A 36 -8.34 -2.93 -14.82
CA ILE A 36 -8.12 -1.71 -14.03
C ILE A 36 -7.48 -0.59 -14.85
N GLY A 37 -6.90 -0.92 -16.02
CA GLY A 37 -6.18 0.04 -16.85
C GLY A 37 -5.10 0.79 -16.07
N HIS A 38 -5.15 2.13 -16.07
CA HIS A 38 -4.25 3.00 -15.30
C HIS A 38 -4.90 3.57 -14.03
N ASP A 39 -6.07 3.07 -13.62
CA ASP A 39 -6.76 3.53 -12.42
C ASP A 39 -6.66 2.46 -11.33
N LEU A 40 -5.64 2.59 -10.48
CA LEU A 40 -5.39 1.66 -9.37
C LEU A 40 -6.47 1.72 -8.29
N THR A 41 -7.31 2.77 -8.28
CA THR A 41 -8.44 2.86 -7.36
C THR A 41 -9.55 1.86 -7.69
N LEU A 42 -9.49 1.22 -8.86
CA LEU A 42 -10.40 0.14 -9.26
C LEU A 42 -10.03 -1.23 -8.68
N VAL A 43 -8.86 -1.36 -8.04
CA VAL A 43 -8.49 -2.60 -7.34
C VAL A 43 -9.38 -2.77 -6.11
N THR A 44 -10.11 -3.87 -6.09
CA THR A 44 -11.02 -4.23 -5.00
C THR A 44 -10.39 -5.23 -4.05
N TRP A 45 -10.74 -5.12 -2.77
CA TRP A 45 -10.13 -5.87 -1.68
C TRP A 45 -11.19 -6.64 -0.90
N GLU A 46 -10.88 -7.88 -0.53
CA GLU A 46 -11.56 -8.54 0.59
C GLU A 46 -10.65 -8.46 1.81
N HIS A 47 -11.14 -7.84 2.89
CA HIS A 47 -10.35 -7.54 4.09
C HIS A 47 -10.37 -8.68 5.12
N ALA A 48 -9.26 -8.81 5.84
CA ALA A 48 -9.12 -9.66 7.02
C ALA A 48 -9.63 -11.09 6.76
N VAL A 49 -9.16 -11.72 5.68
CA VAL A 49 -9.51 -13.08 5.24
C VAL A 49 -8.86 -14.14 6.16
N ASN A 50 -9.25 -14.08 7.43
CA ASN A 50 -8.58 -14.74 8.56
C ASN A 50 -9.28 -16.01 9.03
N SER A 51 -10.11 -16.63 8.18
CA SER A 51 -10.77 -17.91 8.50
C SER A 51 -11.06 -18.70 7.24
N LYS A 52 -11.28 -20.01 7.38
CA LYS A 52 -11.68 -20.87 6.24
C LYS A 52 -12.96 -20.37 5.58
N GLU A 53 -13.93 -19.93 6.38
CA GLU A 53 -15.19 -19.38 5.88
C GLU A 53 -14.96 -18.12 5.03
N LYS A 54 -14.18 -17.17 5.55
CA LYS A 54 -13.86 -15.94 4.83
C LYS A 54 -13.06 -16.23 3.56
N LEU A 55 -12.07 -17.12 3.61
CA LEU A 55 -11.31 -17.52 2.44
C LEU A 55 -12.21 -18.12 1.36
N LYS A 56 -13.11 -19.04 1.74
CA LYS A 56 -14.08 -19.62 0.80
C LYS A 56 -14.94 -18.55 0.13
N LYS A 57 -15.45 -17.59 0.91
CA LYS A 57 -16.25 -16.47 0.39
C LYS A 57 -15.44 -15.60 -0.57
N ALA A 58 -14.22 -15.21 -0.17
CA ALA A 58 -13.34 -14.34 -0.93
C ALA A 58 -12.92 -14.94 -2.29
N LEU A 59 -12.67 -16.25 -2.32
CA LEU A 59 -12.36 -16.98 -3.55
C LEU A 59 -13.51 -16.96 -4.56
N THR A 60 -14.76 -16.95 -4.09
CA THR A 60 -15.95 -16.88 -4.95
C THR A 60 -16.48 -15.47 -5.21
N GLY A 61 -15.95 -14.47 -4.48
CA GLY A 61 -16.37 -13.07 -4.62
C GLY A 61 -15.69 -12.35 -5.79
N ASP A 62 -16.01 -11.07 -5.96
CA ASP A 62 -15.51 -10.25 -7.07
C ASP A 62 -14.26 -9.43 -6.73
N SER A 63 -13.73 -9.56 -5.51
CA SER A 63 -12.50 -8.87 -5.09
C SER A 63 -11.29 -9.30 -5.93
N LEU A 64 -10.44 -8.36 -6.33
CA LEU A 64 -9.20 -8.68 -7.05
C LEU A 64 -8.09 -9.14 -6.09
N MET A 65 -8.04 -8.55 -4.90
CA MET A 65 -7.01 -8.81 -3.89
C MET A 65 -7.63 -9.34 -2.60
N LEU A 66 -6.98 -10.33 -1.98
CA LEU A 66 -7.32 -10.86 -0.66
C LEU A 66 -6.27 -10.38 0.34
N GLU A 67 -6.69 -9.54 1.29
CA GLU A 67 -5.84 -9.13 2.41
C GLU A 67 -6.11 -10.06 3.59
N ALA A 68 -5.04 -10.54 4.22
CA ALA A 68 -5.16 -11.41 5.38
C ALA A 68 -4.01 -11.21 6.38
N ASP A 69 -4.40 -11.15 7.65
CA ASP A 69 -3.52 -10.90 8.77
C ASP A 69 -2.83 -12.18 9.22
N ILE A 70 -1.55 -12.10 9.56
CA ILE A 70 -0.74 -13.23 10.02
C ILE A 70 -0.21 -12.94 11.41
N THR A 71 -0.58 -13.82 12.33
CA THR A 71 -0.10 -13.84 13.72
C THR A 71 0.54 -15.20 14.02
N LEU A 72 1.51 -15.22 14.94
CA LEU A 72 2.06 -16.47 15.46
C LEU A 72 1.13 -17.03 16.55
N GLY A 73 0.63 -18.25 16.36
CA GLY A 73 -0.40 -18.80 17.24
C GLY A 73 -0.65 -20.28 17.02
N TYR A 74 -1.89 -20.71 17.28
CA TYR A 74 -2.29 -22.12 17.25
C TYR A 74 -3.52 -22.36 16.39
N LEU A 75 -3.64 -23.54 15.79
CA LEU A 75 -4.92 -23.95 15.22
C LEU A 75 -5.90 -24.32 16.33
N GLU A 76 -7.19 -24.01 16.13
CA GLU A 76 -8.25 -24.29 17.11
C GLU A 76 -8.31 -25.79 17.48
N ASP A 77 -8.21 -26.66 16.47
CA ASP A 77 -8.27 -28.12 16.61
C ASP A 77 -6.90 -28.78 16.93
N ASP A 78 -5.81 -28.00 17.03
CA ASP A 78 -4.49 -28.54 17.30
C ASP A 78 -4.30 -28.81 18.80
N VAL A 79 -4.40 -30.10 19.15
CA VAL A 79 -4.19 -30.62 20.50
C VAL A 79 -2.73 -30.53 20.95
N THR A 80 -1.78 -30.50 20.01
CA THR A 80 -0.35 -30.42 20.33
C THR A 80 0.08 -29.00 20.69
N LYS A 81 -0.74 -27.99 20.34
CA LYS A 81 -0.43 -26.56 20.49
C LYS A 81 0.93 -26.24 19.88
N GLU A 82 1.16 -26.73 18.67
CA GLU A 82 2.35 -26.37 17.91
C GLU A 82 2.22 -24.94 17.40
N LEU A 83 3.18 -24.10 17.78
CA LEU A 83 3.23 -22.69 17.45
C LEU A 83 3.55 -22.52 15.95
N ARG A 84 2.65 -21.86 15.20
CA ARG A 84 2.79 -21.67 13.75
C ARG A 84 2.14 -20.37 13.27
N PRO A 85 2.50 -19.87 12.06
CA PRO A 85 1.79 -18.75 11.45
C PRO A 85 0.35 -19.13 11.11
N ILE A 86 -0.60 -18.34 11.61
CA ILE A 86 -2.03 -18.51 11.41
C ILE A 86 -2.65 -17.24 10.83
N MET A 87 -3.74 -17.40 10.09
CA MET A 87 -4.50 -16.26 9.57
C MET A 87 -5.33 -15.68 10.72
N ALA A 88 -4.86 -14.60 11.34
CA ALA A 88 -5.46 -13.97 12.51
C ALA A 88 -4.92 -12.55 12.74
N HIS A 89 -5.80 -11.66 13.20
CA HIS A 89 -5.45 -10.34 13.70
C HIS A 89 -5.39 -10.36 15.25
N PRO A 90 -4.36 -9.76 15.89
CA PRO A 90 -4.31 -9.60 17.34
C PRO A 90 -5.57 -8.91 17.90
N PRO A 91 -5.99 -9.22 19.14
CA PRO A 91 -5.32 -10.09 20.11
C PRO A 91 -5.57 -11.59 19.87
N ARG A 92 -6.24 -11.98 18.77
CA ARG A 92 -6.51 -13.39 18.49
C ARG A 92 -5.21 -14.12 18.15
N ASN A 93 -4.94 -15.19 18.88
CA ASN A 93 -3.78 -16.08 18.68
C ASN A 93 -4.21 -17.53 18.36
N THR A 94 -5.48 -17.72 17.98
CA THR A 94 -6.02 -18.97 17.45
C THR A 94 -6.76 -18.74 16.14
N SER A 95 -6.74 -19.71 15.23
CA SER A 95 -7.52 -19.66 13.99
C SER A 95 -7.88 -21.05 13.51
N ASP A 96 -8.93 -21.17 12.71
CA ASP A 96 -9.25 -22.40 11.98
C ASP A 96 -8.37 -22.57 10.72
N LEU A 97 -7.54 -21.57 10.39
CA LEU A 97 -6.76 -21.48 9.17
C LEU A 97 -5.29 -21.10 9.44
N SER A 98 -4.36 -21.96 9.02
CA SER A 98 -2.91 -21.67 9.02
C SER A 98 -2.52 -20.92 7.74
N LEU A 99 -1.37 -20.24 7.76
CA LEU A 99 -0.80 -19.64 6.55
C LEU A 99 -0.56 -20.68 5.44
N GLU A 100 -0.01 -21.84 5.81
CA GLU A 100 0.26 -22.93 4.87
C GLU A 100 -1.03 -23.40 4.19
N ASN A 101 -2.09 -23.63 4.96
CA ASN A 101 -3.39 -24.03 4.40
C ASN A 101 -4.05 -22.90 3.60
N PHE A 102 -3.90 -21.63 4.00
CA PHE A 102 -4.38 -20.50 3.22
C PHE A 102 -3.75 -20.48 1.82
N LEU A 103 -2.43 -20.59 1.75
CA LEU A 103 -1.68 -20.58 0.49
C LEU A 103 -1.99 -21.81 -0.37
N ASP A 104 -2.09 -23.00 0.25
CA ASP A 104 -2.44 -24.24 -0.45
C ASP A 104 -3.85 -24.17 -1.06
N ILE A 105 -4.84 -23.73 -0.28
CA ILE A 105 -6.23 -23.59 -0.74
C ILE A 105 -6.32 -22.51 -1.84
N PHE A 106 -5.67 -21.36 -1.63
CA PHE A 106 -5.65 -20.27 -2.61
C PHE A 106 -5.03 -20.72 -3.93
N SER A 107 -3.84 -21.32 -3.89
CA SER A 107 -3.15 -21.81 -5.09
C SER A 107 -3.96 -22.87 -5.84
N LYS A 108 -4.52 -23.86 -5.13
CA LYS A 108 -5.34 -24.92 -5.73
C LYS A 108 -6.68 -24.45 -6.30
N SER A 109 -7.18 -23.30 -5.84
CA SER A 109 -8.45 -22.76 -6.35
C SER A 109 -8.35 -22.32 -7.82
N GLY A 110 -7.15 -21.97 -8.29
CA GLY A 110 -6.91 -21.51 -9.66
C GLY A 110 -7.61 -20.20 -10.02
N VAL A 111 -8.10 -19.44 -9.04
CA VAL A 111 -8.76 -18.16 -9.28
C VAL A 111 -7.74 -17.09 -9.66
N ARG A 112 -8.11 -16.20 -10.59
CA ARG A 112 -7.28 -15.04 -10.95
C ARG A 112 -7.48 -13.93 -9.91
N LYS A 113 -6.71 -13.99 -8.83
CA LYS A 113 -6.70 -13.02 -7.72
C LYS A 113 -5.28 -12.82 -7.23
N GLY A 114 -5.01 -11.75 -6.49
CA GLY A 114 -3.76 -11.57 -5.75
C GLY A 114 -3.97 -11.65 -4.24
N ILE A 115 -2.87 -11.71 -3.49
CA ILE A 115 -2.90 -11.76 -2.02
C ILE A 115 -2.00 -10.69 -1.42
N LYS A 116 -2.44 -10.11 -0.30
CA LYS A 116 -1.66 -9.23 0.56
C LYS A 116 -1.57 -9.85 1.95
N LEU A 117 -0.36 -10.27 2.32
CA LEU A 117 -0.08 -10.98 3.56
C LEU A 117 0.40 -9.98 4.61
N ASP A 118 -0.43 -9.66 5.59
CA ASP A 118 -0.16 -8.64 6.60
C ASP A 118 0.43 -9.23 7.89
N PHE A 119 1.75 -9.10 8.06
CA PHE A 119 2.46 -9.63 9.21
C PHE A 119 2.35 -8.70 10.41
N LYS A 120 1.83 -9.24 11.52
CA LYS A 120 1.59 -8.47 12.74
C LYS A 120 2.74 -8.48 13.74
N SER A 121 3.78 -9.28 13.49
CA SER A 121 5.00 -9.30 14.29
C SER A 121 6.21 -9.83 13.52
N ARG A 122 7.41 -9.54 14.05
CA ARG A 122 8.66 -10.11 13.54
C ARG A 122 8.65 -11.63 13.58
N GLU A 123 8.13 -12.22 14.64
CA GLU A 123 8.06 -13.67 14.85
C GLU A 123 7.10 -14.32 13.85
N ALA A 124 5.94 -13.71 13.61
CA ALA A 124 5.00 -14.18 12.60
C ALA A 124 5.67 -14.24 11.21
N PHE A 125 6.40 -13.18 10.83
CA PHE A 125 7.14 -13.16 9.56
C PHE A 125 8.29 -14.18 9.54
N SER A 126 9.09 -14.25 10.60
CA SER A 126 10.22 -15.19 10.71
C SER A 126 9.78 -16.65 10.57
N HIS A 127 8.69 -17.05 11.22
CA HIS A 127 8.14 -18.41 11.13
C HIS A 127 7.45 -18.70 9.79
N SER A 128 7.09 -17.67 9.03
CA SER A 128 6.44 -17.82 7.74
C SER A 128 7.42 -18.05 6.60
N GLN A 129 8.69 -17.68 6.74
CA GLN A 129 9.63 -17.62 5.60
C GLN A 129 9.76 -18.93 4.83
N PHE A 130 9.84 -20.08 5.50
CA PHE A 130 9.93 -21.37 4.82
C PHE A 130 8.65 -21.73 4.07
N ILE A 131 7.48 -21.39 4.64
CA ILE A 131 6.16 -21.59 4.02
C ILE A 131 6.06 -20.70 2.76
N LEU A 132 6.47 -19.44 2.86
CA LEU A 132 6.47 -18.50 1.74
C LEU A 132 7.45 -18.93 0.63
N GLU A 133 8.65 -19.37 0.98
CA GLU A 133 9.64 -19.87 0.01
C GLU A 133 9.08 -21.09 -0.75
N ALA A 134 8.46 -22.03 -0.04
CA ALA A 134 7.82 -23.19 -0.66
C ALA A 134 6.65 -22.80 -1.58
N ALA A 135 5.84 -21.81 -1.18
CA ALA A 135 4.69 -21.36 -1.96
C ALA A 135 5.10 -20.54 -3.20
N PHE A 136 6.05 -19.61 -3.06
CA PHE A 136 6.38 -18.65 -4.13
C PHE A 136 7.38 -19.19 -5.14
N TYR A 137 8.24 -20.13 -4.73
CA TYR A 137 9.19 -20.79 -5.63
C TYR A 137 8.75 -22.20 -6.05
N GLY A 138 7.51 -22.57 -5.73
CA GLY A 138 6.82 -23.68 -6.37
C GLY A 138 6.64 -23.44 -7.87
N LYS A 139 6.40 -24.51 -8.64
CA LYS A 139 6.43 -24.48 -10.12
C LYS A 139 5.35 -23.63 -10.80
N ASP A 140 4.40 -23.05 -10.06
CA ASP A 140 3.14 -22.55 -10.62
C ASP A 140 2.68 -21.20 -10.02
N MET A 141 3.59 -20.40 -9.44
CA MET A 141 3.22 -19.07 -8.93
C MET A 141 2.96 -18.12 -10.09
N ASN A 142 1.70 -17.74 -10.28
CA ASN A 142 1.22 -16.88 -11.34
C ASN A 142 0.21 -15.86 -10.84
N TYR A 143 0.39 -15.36 -9.62
CA TYR A 143 -0.50 -14.39 -9.01
C TYR A 143 0.28 -13.32 -8.23
N PRO A 144 -0.23 -12.08 -8.16
CA PRO A 144 0.41 -11.02 -7.38
C PRO A 144 0.43 -11.37 -5.89
N VAL A 145 1.58 -11.15 -5.27
CA VAL A 145 1.77 -11.31 -3.82
C VAL A 145 2.35 -10.03 -3.25
N TRP A 146 1.74 -9.55 -2.18
CA TRP A 146 2.23 -8.42 -1.41
C TRP A 146 2.62 -8.88 0.00
N LEU A 147 3.79 -8.46 0.46
CA LEU A 147 4.20 -8.62 1.85
C LEU A 147 3.93 -7.29 2.56
N ASN A 148 2.99 -7.30 3.50
CA ASN A 148 2.59 -6.13 4.25
C ASN A 148 3.10 -6.16 5.69
N ALA A 149 3.58 -5.02 6.20
CA ALA A 149 3.83 -4.83 7.62
C ALA A 149 3.85 -3.34 8.00
N ASP A 150 3.35 -3.04 9.20
CA ASP A 150 3.58 -1.76 9.85
C ASP A 150 4.96 -1.75 10.51
N ILE A 151 5.92 -1.02 9.93
CA ILE A 151 7.34 -1.09 10.31
C ILE A 151 7.87 0.18 11.01
N ILE A 152 7.08 1.26 11.00
CA ILE A 152 7.43 2.53 11.66
C ILE A 152 6.31 2.92 12.64
N LYS A 153 6.64 3.62 13.73
CA LYS A 153 5.61 4.19 14.62
C LYS A 153 4.90 5.34 13.93
N GLY A 154 3.58 5.25 13.85
CA GLY A 154 2.76 6.25 13.15
C GLY A 154 2.12 7.28 14.05
N PRO A 155 1.23 8.09 13.47
CA PRO A 155 0.49 9.09 14.20
C PRO A 155 -0.41 8.49 15.29
N VAL A 156 -0.73 9.36 16.24
CA VAL A 156 -1.67 9.13 17.33
C VAL A 156 -1.25 8.09 18.39
N ASN A 157 0.07 7.87 18.52
CA ASN A 157 0.70 7.14 19.62
C ASN A 157 0.07 5.76 19.83
N SER A 158 0.15 4.91 18.81
CA SER A 158 -0.25 3.51 18.95
C SER A 158 0.62 2.80 19.97
N ASP A 159 -0.03 1.98 20.81
CA ASP A 159 0.65 1.09 21.76
C ASP A 159 1.10 -0.22 21.08
N VAL A 160 0.78 -0.40 19.80
CA VAL A 160 1.25 -1.51 18.97
C VAL A 160 2.70 -1.25 18.57
N GLU A 161 3.59 -2.17 18.94
CA GLU A 161 4.97 -2.15 18.48
C GLU A 161 5.05 -2.50 16.99
N PRO A 162 5.75 -1.69 16.17
CA PRO A 162 5.97 -2.01 14.77
C PRO A 162 6.74 -3.32 14.60
N VAL A 163 6.52 -3.97 13.46
CA VAL A 163 7.39 -5.04 13.00
C VAL A 163 8.80 -4.49 12.80
N ASP A 164 9.80 -5.28 13.18
CA ASP A 164 11.22 -4.94 13.00
C ASP A 164 11.51 -4.63 11.52
N ALA A 165 11.71 -3.34 11.24
CA ALA A 165 11.89 -2.83 9.88
C ALA A 165 13.07 -3.47 9.16
N ASP A 166 14.21 -3.63 9.83
CA ASP A 166 15.42 -4.20 9.21
C ASP A 166 15.24 -5.66 8.89
N TYR A 167 14.70 -6.41 9.85
CA TYR A 167 14.46 -7.82 9.64
C TYR A 167 13.43 -8.04 8.53
N PHE A 168 12.33 -7.29 8.53
CA PHE A 168 11.28 -7.41 7.53
C PHE A 168 11.78 -7.04 6.13
N LEU A 169 12.38 -5.85 5.97
CA LEU A 169 12.82 -5.34 4.68
C LEU A 169 13.97 -6.17 4.10
N SER A 170 15.05 -6.41 4.86
CA SER A 170 16.21 -7.15 4.36
C SER A 170 15.86 -8.57 3.91
N ARG A 171 14.95 -9.25 4.62
CA ARG A 171 14.49 -10.59 4.25
C ARG A 171 13.54 -10.55 3.07
N SER A 172 12.65 -9.56 3.01
CA SER A 172 11.75 -9.42 1.86
C SER A 172 12.51 -9.18 0.56
N VAL A 173 13.48 -8.26 0.54
CA VAL A 173 14.27 -7.98 -0.67
C VAL A 173 15.18 -9.14 -1.06
N THR A 174 15.76 -9.87 -0.10
CA THR A 174 16.70 -10.97 -0.39
C THR A 174 16.03 -12.30 -0.68
N LYS A 175 14.91 -12.61 -0.01
CA LYS A 175 14.24 -13.91 -0.11
C LYS A 175 12.97 -13.88 -0.93
N PHE A 176 12.34 -12.72 -1.12
CA PHE A 176 11.04 -12.61 -1.81
C PHE A 176 11.00 -11.45 -2.83
N PRO A 177 11.99 -11.34 -3.76
CA PRO A 177 12.01 -10.28 -4.76
C PRO A 177 10.81 -10.28 -5.72
N VAL A 178 10.07 -11.39 -5.79
CA VAL A 178 8.83 -11.50 -6.58
C VAL A 178 7.61 -10.83 -5.93
N ALA A 179 7.70 -10.47 -4.65
CA ALA A 179 6.59 -9.85 -3.93
C ALA A 179 6.70 -8.32 -3.94
N THR A 180 5.56 -7.65 -4.03
CA THR A 180 5.47 -6.21 -3.79
C THR A 180 5.57 -5.94 -2.29
N LEU A 181 6.40 -4.97 -1.90
CA LEU A 181 6.46 -4.51 -0.52
C LEU A 181 5.34 -3.52 -0.23
N SER A 182 4.57 -3.78 0.82
CA SER A 182 3.53 -2.89 1.35
C SER A 182 3.92 -2.48 2.77
N VAL A 183 4.43 -1.27 2.96
CA VAL A 183 4.98 -0.83 4.25
C VAL A 183 4.13 0.26 4.87
N GLY A 184 3.83 0.11 6.15
CA GLY A 184 2.92 1.01 6.86
C GLY A 184 3.50 1.54 8.16
N TRP A 185 2.62 2.23 8.88
CA TRP A 185 2.90 2.75 10.21
C TRP A 185 1.87 2.21 11.19
N THR A 186 2.30 1.90 12.41
CA THR A 186 1.34 1.57 13.46
C THR A 186 0.53 2.82 13.81
N THR A 187 -0.80 2.72 13.77
CA THR A 187 -1.69 3.84 14.07
C THR A 187 -2.70 3.47 15.15
N ARG A 188 -3.22 4.48 15.84
CA ARG A 188 -4.35 4.34 16.77
C ARG A 188 -5.35 5.44 16.48
N PHE A 189 -6.12 5.26 15.42
CA PHE A 189 -7.22 6.11 14.98
C PHE A 189 -8.54 5.33 15.13
N GLY A 190 -9.69 5.99 15.13
CA GLY A 190 -10.96 5.37 15.52
C GLY A 190 -11.15 5.33 17.04
N ASP A 191 -12.31 4.84 17.49
CA ASP A 191 -12.68 4.72 18.92
C ASP A 191 -12.33 5.97 19.74
N ASP A 192 -13.01 7.07 19.44
CA ASP A 192 -12.85 8.43 20.01
C ASP A 192 -11.63 9.23 19.54
N ILE A 193 -10.76 8.64 18.73
CA ILE A 193 -9.62 9.33 18.12
C ILE A 193 -9.90 9.62 16.65
N ASP A 194 -10.18 10.89 16.34
CA ASP A 194 -10.53 11.36 14.99
C ASP A 194 -9.58 12.40 14.40
N LYS A 195 -8.42 12.62 15.03
CA LYS A 195 -7.41 13.57 14.57
C LYS A 195 -6.03 12.94 14.57
N GLY A 196 -5.34 13.09 13.45
CA GLY A 196 -3.96 12.66 13.26
C GLY A 196 -3.46 13.10 11.90
N GLU A 197 -2.15 13.25 11.78
CA GLU A 197 -1.47 13.61 10.54
C GLU A 197 -0.11 12.90 10.51
N TYR A 198 0.31 12.41 9.35
CA TYR A 198 1.67 11.93 9.12
C TYR A 198 2.63 13.11 9.15
N THR A 199 3.65 13.05 10.00
CA THR A 199 4.63 14.13 10.11
C THR A 199 5.80 13.92 9.15
N VAL A 200 6.51 15.00 8.80
CA VAL A 200 7.75 14.91 8.00
C VAL A 200 8.74 13.93 8.61
N LYS A 201 8.90 13.94 9.94
CA LYS A 201 9.78 13.00 10.64
C LYS A 201 9.39 11.54 10.41
N MET A 202 8.09 11.21 10.40
CA MET A 202 7.62 9.85 10.13
C MET A 202 7.88 9.41 8.67
N ILE A 203 7.84 10.35 7.74
CA ILE A 203 8.20 10.13 6.34
C ILE A 203 9.71 9.90 6.19
N GLU A 204 10.53 10.69 6.88
CA GLU A 204 11.99 10.53 6.94
C GLU A 204 12.37 9.17 7.56
N GLU A 205 11.77 8.78 8.68
CA GLU A 205 12.01 7.48 9.33
C GLU A 205 11.68 6.30 8.40
N MET A 206 10.58 6.37 7.64
CA MET A 206 10.23 5.38 6.63
C MET A 206 11.25 5.37 5.47
N THR A 207 11.60 6.53 4.96
CA THR A 207 12.57 6.69 3.85
C THR A 207 13.94 6.15 4.24
N ASP A 208 14.41 6.45 5.45
CA ASP A 208 15.66 5.94 5.99
C ASP A 208 15.63 4.42 6.14
N ALA A 209 14.51 3.84 6.59
CA ALA A 209 14.33 2.40 6.69
C ALA A 209 14.43 1.69 5.34
N LEU A 210 13.81 2.23 4.30
CA LEU A 210 13.92 1.70 2.93
C LEU A 210 15.36 1.82 2.41
N ASN A 211 15.98 2.99 2.54
CA ASN A 211 17.32 3.26 2.03
C ASN A 211 18.38 2.37 2.69
N ARG A 212 18.37 2.27 4.02
CA ARG A 212 19.37 1.49 4.77
C ARG A 212 19.24 -0.02 4.55
N ASN A 213 18.06 -0.49 4.10
CA ASN A 213 17.81 -1.87 3.71
C ASN A 213 17.91 -2.12 2.19
N LEU A 214 18.39 -1.14 1.43
CA LEU A 214 18.63 -1.24 -0.01
C LEU A 214 17.37 -1.63 -0.81
N VAL A 215 16.21 -1.11 -0.39
CA VAL A 215 14.97 -1.29 -1.15
C VAL A 215 15.06 -0.44 -2.41
N THR A 216 15.21 -1.11 -3.54
CA THR A 216 15.36 -0.49 -4.87
C THR A 216 14.16 -0.70 -5.78
N SER A 217 13.22 -1.56 -5.38
CA SER A 217 11.94 -1.76 -6.03
C SER A 217 10.92 -0.72 -5.58
N ALA A 218 9.91 -0.49 -6.40
CA ALA A 218 8.72 0.26 -6.00
C ALA A 218 8.03 -0.43 -4.82
N VAL A 219 7.48 0.38 -3.92
CA VAL A 219 6.71 -0.07 -2.75
C VAL A 219 5.36 0.60 -2.74
N THR A 220 4.39 0.01 -2.06
CA THR A 220 3.18 0.74 -1.66
C THR A 220 3.27 1.14 -0.19
N PHE A 221 2.88 2.37 0.12
CA PHE A 221 2.82 2.86 1.49
C PHE A 221 1.41 2.71 2.03
N ALA A 222 1.22 1.84 3.01
CA ALA A 222 -0.07 1.62 3.66
C ALA A 222 -0.37 2.77 4.63
N VAL A 223 -1.34 3.62 4.27
CA VAL A 223 -1.71 4.83 5.02
C VAL A 223 -3.16 4.78 5.44
N ARG A 224 -3.45 5.16 6.69
CA ARG A 224 -4.82 5.11 7.22
C ARG A 224 -5.63 6.30 6.74
N ALA A 225 -6.80 6.07 6.18
CA ALA A 225 -7.60 7.04 5.43
C ALA A 225 -7.86 8.36 6.17
N GLY A 226 -8.30 8.29 7.43
CA GLY A 226 -8.62 9.49 8.22
C GLY A 226 -7.40 10.37 8.52
N ILE A 227 -6.22 9.75 8.65
CA ILE A 227 -4.94 10.45 8.84
C ILE A 227 -4.40 10.94 7.49
N ALA A 228 -4.47 10.11 6.46
CA ALA A 228 -4.01 10.41 5.12
C ALA A 228 -4.72 11.65 4.54
N ALA A 229 -6.04 11.78 4.78
CA ALA A 229 -6.82 12.95 4.39
C ALA A 229 -6.20 14.27 4.89
N GLN A 230 -5.57 14.27 6.07
CA GLN A 230 -4.94 15.46 6.65
C GLN A 230 -3.49 15.67 6.21
N SER A 231 -2.89 14.72 5.47
CA SER A 231 -1.43 14.63 5.29
C SER A 231 -0.98 14.87 3.84
N TYR A 232 -1.63 15.82 3.14
CA TYR A 232 -1.43 16.02 1.69
C TYR A 232 0.03 16.26 1.32
N GLU A 233 0.68 17.23 1.96
CA GLU A 233 2.04 17.63 1.58
C GLU A 233 3.05 16.51 1.88
N GLN A 234 2.92 15.85 3.02
CA GLN A 234 3.83 14.80 3.47
C GLN A 234 3.73 13.56 2.58
N LEU A 235 2.51 13.13 2.23
CA LEU A 235 2.30 11.97 1.38
C LEU A 235 2.60 12.25 -0.10
N SER A 236 2.32 13.47 -0.58
CA SER A 236 2.72 13.88 -1.93
C SER A 236 4.24 13.90 -2.07
N ASN A 237 4.95 14.42 -1.06
CA ASN A 237 6.41 14.44 -1.04
C ASN A 237 6.98 13.02 -0.96
N LEU A 238 6.41 12.14 -0.11
CA LEU A 238 6.82 10.73 -0.02
C LEU A 238 6.74 10.03 -1.38
N ILE A 239 5.61 10.14 -2.09
CA ILE A 239 5.46 9.55 -3.42
C ILE A 239 6.40 10.20 -4.44
N GLY A 240 6.55 11.52 -4.40
CA GLY A 240 7.40 12.26 -5.33
C GLY A 240 8.89 11.98 -5.18
N SER A 241 9.36 11.59 -4.00
CA SER A 241 10.76 11.28 -3.72
C SER A 241 11.10 9.79 -3.72
N SER A 242 10.10 8.91 -3.78
CA SER A 242 10.27 7.46 -3.78
C SER A 242 10.67 6.89 -5.14
N VAL A 243 11.08 5.61 -5.15
CA VAL A 243 11.34 4.86 -6.38
C VAL A 243 10.15 4.98 -7.35
N PRO A 244 10.37 5.28 -8.64
CA PRO A 244 9.29 5.36 -9.62
C PRO A 244 8.43 4.10 -9.65
N GLY A 245 7.11 4.29 -9.64
CA GLY A 245 6.14 3.20 -9.52
C GLY A 245 5.65 2.96 -8.08
N SER A 246 6.25 3.60 -7.07
CA SER A 246 5.71 3.55 -5.70
C SER A 246 4.34 4.21 -5.60
N THR A 247 3.50 3.65 -4.73
CA THR A 247 2.07 3.99 -4.61
C THR A 247 1.67 4.22 -3.16
N LEU A 248 0.45 4.72 -2.95
CA LEU A 248 -0.23 4.66 -1.66
C LEU A 248 -1.27 3.54 -1.67
N THR A 249 -1.41 2.83 -0.55
CA THR A 249 -2.58 2.02 -0.25
C THR A 249 -3.32 2.68 0.90
N ILE A 250 -4.40 3.38 0.57
CA ILE A 250 -5.24 4.09 1.54
C ILE A 250 -6.21 3.09 2.14
N TRP A 251 -6.11 2.84 3.44
CA TRP A 251 -6.92 1.81 4.12
C TRP A 251 -7.72 2.35 5.31
N SER A 252 -8.81 1.67 5.65
CA SER A 252 -9.55 1.91 6.89
C SER A 252 -10.04 0.59 7.47
N SER A 253 -9.90 0.41 8.79
CA SER A 253 -10.32 -0.80 9.49
C SER A 253 -11.81 -0.82 9.83
N SER A 254 -12.52 0.32 9.71
CA SER A 254 -13.88 0.45 10.22
C SER A 254 -14.70 1.47 9.44
N PRO A 255 -15.96 1.17 9.07
CA PRO A 255 -16.94 2.13 8.54
C PRO A 255 -17.03 3.43 9.37
N ASN A 256 -16.75 3.32 10.66
CA ASN A 256 -16.97 4.38 11.64
C ASN A 256 -15.76 5.31 11.80
N ASP A 257 -14.63 5.03 11.13
CA ASP A 257 -13.50 5.96 11.09
C ASP A 257 -13.98 7.30 10.52
N LYS A 258 -13.77 8.39 11.26
CA LYS A 258 -14.12 9.73 10.77
C LYS A 258 -13.12 10.17 9.71
N ILE A 259 -13.58 10.31 8.48
CA ILE A 259 -12.76 10.67 7.33
C ILE A 259 -13.32 11.96 6.72
N ASP A 260 -12.44 12.92 6.48
CA ASP A 260 -12.76 14.07 5.62
C ASP A 260 -12.60 13.63 4.15
N PHE A 261 -13.71 13.20 3.55
CA PHE A 261 -13.72 12.71 2.16
C PHE A 261 -13.37 13.79 1.13
N HIS A 262 -13.59 15.07 1.44
CA HIS A 262 -13.18 16.15 0.54
C HIS A 262 -11.65 16.26 0.50
N LEU A 263 -10.99 16.22 1.66
CA LEU A 263 -9.53 16.23 1.72
C LEU A 263 -8.93 14.93 1.20
N LEU A 264 -9.55 13.77 1.47
CA LEU A 264 -9.10 12.50 0.93
C LEU A 264 -9.18 12.47 -0.61
N ARG A 265 -10.26 13.01 -1.20
CA ARG A 265 -10.37 13.16 -2.66
C ARG A 265 -9.28 14.07 -3.22
N ARG A 266 -9.00 15.21 -2.55
CA ARG A 266 -7.90 16.11 -2.93
C ARG A 266 -6.54 15.40 -2.93
N LEU A 267 -6.28 14.54 -1.94
CA LEU A 267 -5.07 13.71 -1.90
C LEU A 267 -4.99 12.78 -3.10
N ILE A 268 -6.06 12.02 -3.37
CA ILE A 268 -6.09 11.05 -4.47
C ILE A 268 -5.89 11.75 -5.83
N ASP A 269 -6.60 12.85 -6.06
CA ASP A 269 -6.50 13.62 -7.31
C ASP A 269 -5.12 14.29 -7.48
N GLY A 270 -4.50 14.73 -6.37
CA GLY A 270 -3.18 15.37 -6.39
C GLY A 270 -2.03 14.39 -6.63
N ILE A 271 -2.13 13.17 -6.09
CA ILE A 271 -1.12 12.11 -6.29
C ILE A 271 -1.31 11.40 -7.64
N GLY A 272 -2.55 11.21 -8.06
CA GLY A 272 -2.92 10.48 -9.27
C GLY A 272 -3.46 9.09 -8.95
N ARG A 273 -4.54 8.70 -9.65
CA ARG A 273 -5.19 7.40 -9.47
C ARG A 273 -4.36 6.23 -9.98
N ASP A 274 -3.36 6.49 -10.82
CA ASP A 274 -2.35 5.53 -11.24
C ASP A 274 -1.34 5.20 -10.14
N LYS A 275 -1.45 5.84 -8.97
CA LYS A 275 -0.56 5.64 -7.81
C LYS A 275 -1.29 5.43 -6.49
N VAL A 276 -2.60 5.20 -6.52
CA VAL A 276 -3.40 5.03 -5.29
C VAL A 276 -4.29 3.80 -5.38
N TYR A 277 -4.10 2.89 -4.43
CA TYR A 277 -5.03 1.80 -4.13
C TYR A 277 -5.98 2.22 -3.01
N LEU A 278 -7.25 1.79 -3.09
CA LEU A 278 -8.27 2.04 -2.08
C LEU A 278 -8.69 0.73 -1.41
N ASP A 279 -8.19 0.51 -0.20
CA ASP A 279 -8.48 -0.64 0.66
C ASP A 279 -9.50 -0.18 1.73
N LEU A 280 -10.70 0.20 1.28
CA LEU A 280 -11.74 0.84 2.09
C LEU A 280 -13.05 0.04 2.11
N PRO A 281 -13.84 0.12 3.20
CA PRO A 281 -15.20 -0.41 3.22
C PRO A 281 -16.05 0.11 2.05
N PRO A 282 -16.92 -0.72 1.43
CA PRO A 282 -17.68 -0.35 0.23
C PRO A 282 -18.48 0.96 0.37
N GLU A 283 -19.05 1.22 1.53
CA GLU A 283 -19.78 2.44 1.87
C GLU A 283 -18.90 3.70 1.75
N MET A 284 -17.62 3.62 2.12
CA MET A 284 -16.69 4.75 2.02
C MET A 284 -16.27 5.01 0.58
N ILE A 285 -16.19 3.95 -0.25
CA ILE A 285 -15.88 4.09 -1.68
C ILE A 285 -17.01 4.86 -2.40
N VAL A 286 -18.27 4.65 -1.99
CA VAL A 286 -19.41 5.43 -2.50
C VAL A 286 -19.27 6.91 -2.16
N ASP A 287 -18.86 7.25 -0.94
CA ASP A 287 -18.65 8.65 -0.54
C ASP A 287 -17.46 9.31 -1.25
N LEU A 288 -16.46 8.50 -1.62
CA LEU A 288 -15.34 8.95 -2.47
C LEU A 288 -15.73 9.19 -3.92
N SER A 289 -16.85 8.63 -4.39
CA SER A 289 -17.24 8.65 -5.80
C SER A 289 -16.97 10.01 -6.45
N PHE A 290 -15.99 9.98 -7.34
CA PHE A 290 -15.58 11.15 -8.08
C PHE A 290 -16.71 11.51 -9.02
N PRO A 291 -17.09 12.79 -9.15
CA PRO A 291 -18.12 13.18 -10.10
C PRO A 291 -17.73 12.61 -11.47
N ILE A 292 -18.60 11.77 -12.03
CA ILE A 292 -18.51 11.38 -13.42
C ILE A 292 -18.60 12.70 -14.20
N VAL A 293 -17.48 13.15 -14.76
CA VAL A 293 -17.55 14.16 -15.81
C VAL A 293 -18.18 13.46 -17.01
N SER A 294 -19.51 13.38 -17.00
CA SER A 294 -20.26 13.06 -18.20
C SER A 294 -19.91 14.12 -19.22
N GLY A 295 -19.48 13.70 -20.41
CA GLY A 295 -19.07 14.58 -21.52
C GLY A 295 -20.21 15.43 -22.10
N THR A 296 -21.19 15.83 -21.29
CA THR A 296 -22.39 16.58 -21.69
C THR A 296 -22.56 17.92 -20.97
N ASP A 297 -21.64 18.36 -20.11
CA ASP A 297 -21.73 19.67 -19.44
C ASP A 297 -20.82 20.76 -20.02
N ILE A 298 -20.48 20.67 -21.32
CA ILE A 298 -20.09 21.85 -22.11
C ILE A 298 -21.39 22.55 -22.53
N GLY A 299 -22.06 23.22 -21.59
CA GLY A 299 -23.38 23.75 -21.93
C GLY A 299 -24.12 24.62 -20.93
N LYS A 300 -23.56 24.99 -19.78
CA LYS A 300 -24.17 26.02 -18.92
C LYS A 300 -23.11 26.92 -18.29
N GLN A 301 -22.56 27.84 -19.09
CA GLN A 301 -21.92 29.02 -18.54
C GLN A 301 -22.98 29.86 -17.82
N SER A 302 -22.80 30.08 -16.51
CA SER A 302 -23.45 31.18 -15.81
C SER A 302 -22.56 32.44 -15.97
N PRO A 303 -23.12 33.61 -16.27
CA PRO A 303 -22.34 34.76 -16.72
C PRO A 303 -21.85 35.54 -15.50
N LEU A 304 -20.60 35.35 -15.10
CA LEU A 304 -19.89 36.28 -14.22
C LEU A 304 -18.40 36.05 -14.42
N VAL A 305 -17.83 36.87 -15.30
CA VAL A 305 -16.48 37.46 -15.30
C VAL A 305 -16.20 37.83 -16.75
N SER A 306 -16.61 39.04 -17.16
CA SER A 306 -16.01 39.70 -18.32
C SER A 306 -16.31 41.20 -18.27
N ALA A 307 -15.48 41.93 -17.50
CA ALA A 307 -15.43 43.39 -17.55
C ALA A 307 -14.09 43.89 -16.98
N ALA A 308 -12.98 43.47 -17.58
CA ALA A 308 -11.69 44.15 -17.40
C ALA A 308 -10.74 43.78 -18.54
N LEU A 309 -11.05 44.21 -19.77
CA LEU A 309 -10.04 44.46 -20.80
C LEU A 309 -10.72 45.20 -21.97
N LEU A 310 -10.68 46.54 -21.95
CA LEU A 310 -10.79 47.43 -23.11
C LEU A 310 -10.69 48.88 -22.61
N ALA A 311 -9.47 49.30 -22.28
CA ALA A 311 -9.15 50.70 -22.10
C ALA A 311 -7.72 50.98 -22.55
N LEU A 312 -7.42 50.65 -23.81
CA LEU A 312 -6.26 51.19 -24.52
C LEU A 312 -6.65 51.44 -25.98
N GLY A 313 -6.68 52.72 -26.34
CA GLY A 313 -6.67 53.15 -27.74
C GLY A 313 -7.93 53.86 -28.21
N SER A 314 -8.02 55.17 -27.96
CA SER A 314 -8.25 56.21 -28.99
C SER A 314 -8.71 57.52 -28.35
N SER A 315 -7.76 58.35 -27.90
CA SER A 315 -7.97 59.80 -27.78
C SER A 315 -7.28 60.47 -28.96
N PHE A 316 -8.04 60.74 -30.02
CA PHE A 316 -7.67 61.69 -31.05
C PHE A 316 -8.85 62.65 -31.29
N LEU A 317 -8.61 63.93 -30.96
CA LEU A 317 -9.16 65.15 -31.55
C LEU A 317 -10.69 65.37 -31.57
N ALA A 318 -11.16 66.36 -30.80
CA ALA A 318 -11.92 67.49 -31.34
C ALA A 318 -12.18 68.59 -30.28
N ARG A 319 -11.66 69.79 -30.59
CA ARG A 319 -11.91 71.14 -30.05
C ARG A 319 -11.29 71.52 -28.70
#